data_AF-A0AAV1X0I7-F1
#
_entry.id   AF-A0AAV1X0I7-F1
#
_cell.length_a   1.000
_cell.length_b   1.000
_cell.length_c   1.000
_cell.angle_alpha   90.00
_cell.angle_beta   90.00
_cell.angle_gamma   90.00
#
_symmetry.space_group_name_H-M   'P 1'
#
loop_
_entity.id
_entity.type
_entity.pdbx_description
1 polymer ?
#
loop_
_entity_poly.entity_id
_entity_poly.type
_entity_poly.pdbx_seq_one_letter_code
_entity_poly.pdbx_strand_id
1 'polypeptide(L)'
;MTSFKAFWVISFIAYQAFYAKVNGAKSHVPALYVFGDSGLDAGNNNNLKTLAKANVAPYGIDFNNIPTGRYTNGKTFADFIAIKLGLPFSPPYLGVPEFGRYLVTTGVNYASGACGILNDTKFGECLSLDKQIEYFTSTVMKDLPKHFENKDKLKHHISKSIYLIVIGSNDYSLNYFQHENMEPEEFADYLLEELASKIKTIYDLGARKFVVGTANQLGCSPSQFCNETINRKVKPSSDKLPVVIQKLQKQLSGSSFVYVDSFNFFNRIRNAPKKYAYQAFYAKVNGAKSHVPALYVFGDSGLDAGNNNNLKTLAKANVAPYGIDFNNIPTGRYTNGKTFADFIAIKLSLPFSPPYLGVPEFGRYLVTTGVNYASGRMFVIGQAN
;
A
#
# COMPACT_ATOMS: atom_id res chain seq x y z
N MET A 1 -17.57 -28.05 26.17
CA MET A 1 -17.61 -28.56 24.77
C MET A 1 -18.35 -27.65 23.78
N THR A 2 -19.02 -26.59 24.22
CA THR A 2 -19.76 -25.64 23.35
C THR A 2 -18.89 -24.54 22.74
N SER A 3 -17.84 -24.06 23.43
CA SER A 3 -16.96 -22.99 22.91
C SER A 3 -16.04 -23.45 21.77
N PHE A 4 -15.63 -24.73 21.76
CA PHE A 4 -14.76 -25.27 20.72
C PHE A 4 -15.49 -25.35 19.37
N LYS A 5 -16.79 -25.66 19.36
CA LYS A 5 -17.61 -25.67 18.14
C LYS A 5 -17.89 -24.24 17.63
N ALA A 6 -18.06 -23.27 18.52
CA ALA A 6 -18.23 -21.87 18.15
C ALA A 6 -16.97 -21.29 17.45
N PHE A 7 -15.77 -21.68 17.90
CA PHE A 7 -14.51 -21.25 17.29
C PHE A 7 -14.34 -21.73 15.83
N TRP A 8 -14.76 -22.97 15.56
CA TRP A 8 -14.77 -23.52 14.19
C TRP A 8 -15.82 -22.87 13.29
N VAL A 9 -17.01 -22.57 13.83
CA VAL A 9 -18.07 -21.88 13.07
C VAL A 9 -17.67 -20.44 12.75
N ILE A 10 -17.06 -19.71 13.68
CA ILE A 10 -16.57 -18.34 13.46
C ILE A 10 -15.38 -18.33 12.48
N SER A 11 -14.45 -19.29 12.59
CA SER A 11 -13.39 -19.47 11.60
C SER A 11 -13.93 -19.82 10.20
N PHE A 12 -14.98 -20.65 10.12
CA PHE A 12 -15.60 -21.01 8.84
C PHE A 12 -16.37 -19.84 8.22
N ILE A 13 -17.05 -19.01 9.01
CA ILE A 13 -17.74 -17.79 8.55
C ILE A 13 -16.72 -16.71 8.12
N ALA A 14 -15.63 -16.53 8.86
CA ALA A 14 -14.54 -15.64 8.47
C ALA A 14 -13.83 -16.12 7.19
N TYR A 15 -13.70 -17.44 7.02
CA TYR A 15 -13.20 -18.08 5.81
C TYR A 15 -14.15 -17.82 4.63
N GLN A 16 -15.46 -18.05 4.79
CA GLN A 16 -16.48 -17.75 3.76
C GLN A 16 -16.60 -16.25 3.44
N ALA A 17 -16.36 -15.35 4.38
CA ALA A 17 -16.32 -13.90 4.14
C ALA A 17 -15.10 -13.47 3.32
N PHE A 18 -13.97 -14.18 3.42
CA PHE A 18 -12.78 -13.96 2.58
C PHE A 18 -12.97 -14.49 1.15
N TYR A 19 -13.77 -15.56 0.98
CA TYR A 19 -14.15 -16.13 -0.32
C TYR A 19 -15.52 -15.66 -0.83
N ALA A 20 -16.17 -14.74 -0.13
CA ALA A 20 -17.43 -14.18 -0.56
C ALA A 20 -17.17 -13.51 -1.91
N LYS A 21 -17.63 -14.18 -2.97
CA LYS A 21 -17.66 -13.66 -4.32
C LYS A 21 -18.24 -12.26 -4.21
N VAL A 22 -17.46 -11.25 -4.56
CA VAL A 22 -17.97 -9.87 -4.66
C VAL A 22 -19.14 -9.95 -5.63
N ASN A 23 -20.36 -9.93 -5.08
CA ASN A 23 -21.58 -10.09 -5.85
C ASN A 23 -21.68 -8.88 -6.80
N GLY A 24 -21.54 -9.13 -8.10
CA GLY A 24 -22.05 -8.22 -9.14
C GLY A 24 -21.13 -7.93 -10.33
N ALA A 25 -19.81 -8.12 -10.24
CA ALA A 25 -18.91 -7.85 -11.36
C ALA A 25 -18.42 -9.15 -12.01
N LYS A 26 -18.60 -9.28 -13.33
CA LYS A 26 -17.99 -10.37 -14.10
C LYS A 26 -16.46 -10.15 -14.09
N SER A 27 -15.70 -11.10 -13.57
CA SER A 27 -14.24 -11.02 -13.63
C SER A 27 -13.75 -10.97 -15.07
N HIS A 28 -12.79 -10.07 -15.35
CA HIS A 28 -12.23 -9.89 -16.68
C HIS A 28 -11.16 -10.94 -17.02
N VAL A 29 -10.56 -11.55 -16.00
CA VAL A 29 -9.54 -12.60 -16.13
C VAL A 29 -9.73 -13.67 -15.03
N PRO A 30 -9.19 -14.88 -15.18
CA PRO A 30 -9.39 -15.93 -14.18
C PRO A 30 -8.67 -15.65 -12.85
N ALA A 31 -7.42 -15.17 -12.91
CA ALA A 31 -6.62 -14.92 -11.73
C ALA A 31 -5.60 -13.77 -11.90
N LEU A 32 -5.15 -13.24 -10.76
CA LEU A 32 -4.03 -12.31 -10.64
C LEU A 32 -2.94 -12.91 -9.74
N TYR A 33 -1.82 -13.32 -10.34
CA TYR A 33 -0.63 -13.78 -9.61
C TYR A 33 0.34 -12.61 -9.45
N VAL A 34 0.83 -12.40 -8.23
CA VAL A 34 1.60 -11.20 -7.87
C VAL A 34 2.98 -11.59 -7.37
N PHE A 35 4.02 -10.99 -7.97
CA PHE A 35 5.43 -11.15 -7.64
C PHE A 35 6.00 -9.75 -7.42
N GLY A 36 6.86 -9.59 -6.42
CA GLY A 36 7.39 -8.27 -6.13
C GLY A 36 8.07 -8.12 -4.78
N ASP A 37 8.29 -6.87 -4.42
CA ASP A 37 8.82 -6.46 -3.13
C ASP A 37 7.72 -5.92 -2.19
N SER A 38 8.11 -5.06 -1.24
CA SER A 38 7.20 -4.46 -0.25
C SER A 38 6.07 -3.65 -0.89
N GLY A 39 6.26 -3.11 -2.09
CA GLY A 39 5.22 -2.35 -2.80
C GLY A 39 4.01 -3.20 -3.19
N LEU A 40 4.16 -4.53 -3.23
CA LEU A 40 3.12 -5.48 -3.62
C LEU A 40 2.79 -6.51 -2.54
N ASP A 41 3.59 -6.65 -1.47
CA ASP A 41 3.39 -7.63 -0.42
C ASP A 41 2.01 -7.48 0.27
N ALA A 42 1.29 -8.60 0.35
CA ALA A 42 -0.01 -8.71 1.01
C ALA A 42 0.06 -9.30 2.43
N GLY A 43 1.27 -9.56 2.94
CA GLY A 43 1.54 -10.07 4.28
C GLY A 43 2.37 -11.34 4.34
N ASN A 44 3.13 -11.71 3.30
CA ASN A 44 4.03 -12.86 3.33
C ASN A 44 5.10 -12.69 4.42
N ASN A 45 5.68 -11.48 4.53
CA ASN A 45 6.72 -11.18 5.51
C ASN A 45 6.29 -11.40 6.97
N ASN A 46 5.00 -11.34 7.28
CA ASN A 46 4.50 -11.58 8.65
C ASN A 46 4.83 -13.00 9.14
N ASN A 47 4.92 -13.95 8.20
CA ASN A 47 5.16 -15.37 8.44
C ASN A 47 6.65 -15.76 8.34
N LEU A 48 7.55 -14.78 8.22
CA LEU A 48 9.01 -14.98 8.15
C LEU A 48 9.70 -14.51 9.45
N LYS A 49 10.90 -15.01 9.75
CA LYS A 49 11.74 -14.57 10.86
C LYS A 49 12.58 -13.36 10.43
N THR A 50 11.91 -12.21 10.32
CA THR A 50 12.52 -10.95 9.88
C THR A 50 11.99 -9.74 10.65
N LEU A 51 12.77 -8.66 10.68
CA LEU A 51 12.33 -7.35 11.16
C LEU A 51 11.54 -6.57 10.11
N ALA A 52 11.66 -6.93 8.83
CA ALA A 52 10.92 -6.31 7.75
C ALA A 52 9.46 -6.82 7.73
N LYS A 53 8.64 -6.34 8.67
CA LYS A 53 7.21 -6.67 8.79
C LYS A 53 6.36 -5.41 8.81
N ALA A 54 5.20 -5.49 8.17
CA ALA A 54 4.19 -4.43 8.15
C ALA A 54 2.92 -4.85 8.92
N ASN A 55 3.12 -5.48 10.10
CA ASN A 55 2.06 -6.00 10.97
C ASN A 55 1.80 -5.14 12.21
N VAL A 56 2.20 -3.88 12.17
CA VAL A 56 2.01 -2.90 13.25
C VAL A 56 1.40 -1.62 12.69
N ALA A 57 0.78 -0.80 13.53
CA ALA A 57 0.34 0.52 13.11
C ALA A 57 1.54 1.36 12.61
N PRO A 58 1.38 2.20 11.57
CA PRO A 58 0.14 2.60 10.91
C PRO A 58 -0.30 1.70 9.73
N TYR A 59 0.37 0.57 9.49
CA TYR A 59 0.05 -0.29 8.36
C TYR A 59 -1.36 -0.89 8.46
N GLY A 60 -2.12 -0.85 7.36
CA GLY A 60 -3.47 -1.40 7.28
C GLY A 60 -4.57 -0.61 8.03
N ILE A 61 -4.29 0.59 8.55
CA ILE A 61 -5.32 1.42 9.23
C ILE A 61 -6.55 1.71 8.35
N ASP A 62 -6.34 2.00 7.06
CA ASP A 62 -7.40 2.18 6.05
C ASP A 62 -7.85 0.85 5.40
N PHE A 63 -7.33 -0.27 5.89
CA PHE A 63 -7.72 -1.63 5.54
C PHE A 63 -8.44 -2.28 6.73
N ASN A 64 -9.62 -1.76 7.04
CA ASN A 64 -10.46 -2.19 8.16
C ASN A 64 -9.78 -2.08 9.55
N ASN A 65 -8.83 -1.15 9.73
CA ASN A 65 -8.05 -0.96 10.96
C ASN A 65 -7.23 -2.19 11.41
N ILE A 66 -6.89 -3.11 10.50
CA ILE A 66 -6.13 -4.32 10.83
C ILE A 66 -4.81 -4.32 10.05
N PRO A 67 -3.65 -4.42 10.72
CA PRO A 67 -2.38 -4.61 10.04
C PRO A 67 -2.36 -5.95 9.28
N THR A 68 -2.48 -5.89 7.96
CA THR A 68 -2.49 -7.11 7.14
C THR A 68 -1.09 -7.55 6.70
N GLY A 69 -0.03 -6.77 6.97
CA GLY A 69 1.29 -6.98 6.38
C GLY A 69 1.52 -6.27 5.04
N ARG A 70 0.62 -5.35 4.65
CA ARG A 70 0.83 -4.46 3.50
C ARG A 70 1.65 -3.25 3.93
N TYR A 71 2.67 -2.87 3.16
CA TYR A 71 3.54 -1.72 3.45
C TYR A 71 2.88 -0.37 3.08
N THR A 72 1.63 -0.19 3.49
CA THR A 72 0.83 1.00 3.29
C THR A 72 -0.23 1.09 4.40
N ASN A 73 -0.80 2.26 4.61
CA ASN A 73 -2.00 2.44 5.42
C ASN A 73 -3.20 1.65 4.88
N GLY A 74 -3.25 1.30 3.59
CA GLY A 74 -4.43 0.67 2.99
C GLY A 74 -4.12 -0.42 1.97
N LYS A 75 -4.50 -0.17 0.72
CA LYS A 75 -4.42 -1.10 -0.41
C LYS A 75 -3.13 -0.91 -1.21
N THR A 76 -2.50 -1.99 -1.63
CA THR A 76 -1.31 -1.97 -2.50
C THR A 76 -1.70 -1.75 -3.96
N PHE A 77 -0.71 -1.55 -4.83
CA PHE A 77 -0.95 -1.46 -6.28
C PHE A 77 -1.61 -2.73 -6.85
N ALA A 78 -1.25 -3.92 -6.34
CA ALA A 78 -1.89 -5.17 -6.71
C ALA A 78 -3.39 -5.20 -6.35
N ASP A 79 -3.76 -4.68 -5.19
CA ASP A 79 -5.16 -4.64 -4.76
C ASP A 79 -6.00 -3.73 -5.68
N PHE A 80 -5.47 -2.59 -6.10
CA PHE A 80 -6.15 -1.71 -7.06
C PHE A 80 -6.34 -2.39 -8.43
N ILE A 81 -5.35 -3.17 -8.88
CA ILE A 81 -5.49 -3.98 -10.10
C ILE A 81 -6.59 -5.04 -9.93
N ALA A 82 -6.62 -5.75 -8.80
CA ALA A 82 -7.66 -6.74 -8.52
C ALA A 82 -9.07 -6.13 -8.55
N ILE A 83 -9.27 -4.94 -7.95
CA ILE A 83 -10.55 -4.21 -8.00
C ILE A 83 -10.96 -3.95 -9.45
N LYS A 84 -10.03 -3.45 -10.27
CA LYS A 84 -10.32 -3.12 -11.68
C LYS A 84 -10.62 -4.36 -12.52
N LEU A 85 -10.04 -5.51 -12.17
CA LEU A 85 -10.30 -6.78 -12.84
C LEU A 85 -11.59 -7.46 -12.36
N GLY A 86 -12.19 -7.01 -11.26
CA GLY A 86 -13.34 -7.67 -10.64
C GLY A 86 -12.95 -8.97 -9.91
N LEU A 87 -11.71 -9.04 -9.39
CA LEU A 87 -11.18 -10.17 -8.63
C LEU A 87 -11.16 -9.85 -7.12
N PRO A 88 -11.24 -10.88 -6.25
CA PRO A 88 -10.85 -10.72 -4.86
C PRO A 88 -9.35 -10.38 -4.76
N PHE A 89 -8.92 -9.84 -3.62
CA PHE A 89 -7.49 -9.59 -3.38
C PHE A 89 -6.72 -10.91 -3.30
N SER A 90 -5.59 -10.98 -4.00
CA SER A 90 -4.70 -12.15 -3.95
C SER A 90 -4.12 -12.30 -2.54
N PRO A 91 -4.40 -13.39 -1.81
CA PRO A 91 -3.89 -13.59 -0.46
C PRO A 91 -2.38 -13.88 -0.46
N PRO A 92 -1.65 -13.60 0.63
CA PRO A 92 -0.23 -13.96 0.74
C PRO A 92 -0.07 -15.49 0.79
N TYR A 93 0.81 -16.07 -0.05
CA TYR A 93 1.04 -17.51 -0.12
C TYR A 93 1.37 -18.15 1.24
N LEU A 94 2.20 -17.48 2.05
CA LEU A 94 2.57 -17.97 3.38
C LEU A 94 1.48 -17.77 4.44
N GLY A 95 0.51 -16.88 4.18
CA GLY A 95 -0.66 -16.70 5.05
C GLY A 95 -1.81 -17.67 4.75
N VAL A 96 -1.74 -18.43 3.65
CA VAL A 96 -2.72 -19.46 3.30
C VAL A 96 -2.22 -20.82 3.84
N PRO A 97 -2.99 -21.50 4.70
CA PRO A 97 -2.66 -22.85 5.15
C PRO A 97 -2.50 -23.81 3.97
N GLU A 98 -1.46 -24.66 4.01
CA GLU A 98 -1.10 -25.54 2.89
C GLU A 98 -2.27 -26.41 2.41
N PHE A 99 -3.03 -26.98 3.34
CA PHE A 99 -4.21 -27.80 3.01
C PHE A 99 -5.32 -27.02 2.31
N GLY A 100 -5.35 -25.68 2.41
CA GLY A 100 -6.35 -24.82 1.80
C GLY A 100 -5.92 -24.15 0.49
N ARG A 101 -4.64 -24.27 0.09
CA ARG A 101 -4.10 -23.54 -1.08
C ARG A 101 -4.81 -23.89 -2.39
N TYR A 102 -5.25 -25.13 -2.54
CA TYR A 102 -5.97 -25.57 -3.75
C TYR A 102 -7.32 -24.87 -3.97
N LEU A 103 -7.90 -24.26 -2.92
CA LEU A 103 -9.14 -23.49 -3.01
C LEU A 103 -8.91 -22.06 -3.53
N VAL A 104 -7.65 -21.58 -3.54
CA VAL A 104 -7.29 -20.24 -4.02
C VAL A 104 -7.09 -20.26 -5.53
N THR A 105 -8.17 -20.08 -6.27
CA THR A 105 -8.17 -20.17 -7.75
C THR A 105 -8.14 -18.81 -8.45
N THR A 106 -8.30 -17.71 -7.73
CA THR A 106 -8.32 -16.35 -8.28
C THR A 106 -6.96 -15.64 -8.23
N GLY A 107 -5.91 -16.39 -7.89
CA GLY A 107 -4.53 -15.92 -7.87
C GLY A 107 -3.99 -15.71 -6.46
N VAL A 108 -2.67 -15.75 -6.35
CA VAL A 108 -1.94 -15.71 -5.08
C VAL A 108 -0.89 -14.61 -5.14
N ASN A 109 -0.62 -13.98 -4.00
CA ASN A 109 0.46 -13.02 -3.83
C ASN A 109 1.70 -13.70 -3.25
N TYR A 110 2.78 -13.72 -4.02
CA TYR A 110 4.09 -14.24 -3.65
C TYR A 110 5.07 -13.12 -3.25
N ALA A 111 4.72 -11.85 -3.44
CA ALA A 111 5.59 -10.72 -3.18
C ALA A 111 6.04 -10.67 -1.71
N SER A 112 7.27 -10.20 -1.50
CA SER A 112 7.90 -10.16 -0.18
C SER A 112 8.82 -8.96 -0.06
N GLY A 113 8.62 -8.16 0.97
CA GLY A 113 9.51 -7.04 1.28
C GLY A 113 10.94 -7.48 1.59
N ALA A 114 11.89 -6.56 1.38
CA ALA A 114 13.30 -6.70 1.76
C ALA A 114 14.15 -7.68 0.94
N CYS A 115 13.59 -8.25 -0.15
CA CYS A 115 14.31 -9.08 -1.12
C CYS A 115 14.25 -8.48 -2.53
N GLY A 116 15.18 -8.88 -3.40
CA GLY A 116 15.26 -8.42 -4.78
C GLY A 116 15.07 -9.52 -5.84
N ILE A 117 15.42 -9.16 -7.07
CA ILE A 117 15.57 -10.08 -8.21
C ILE A 117 16.76 -11.02 -7.95
N LEU A 118 17.87 -10.48 -7.43
CA LEU A 118 19.08 -11.23 -7.13
C LEU A 118 18.94 -11.94 -5.78
N ASN A 119 19.42 -13.19 -5.69
CA ASN A 119 19.33 -13.98 -4.46
C ASN A 119 20.14 -13.42 -3.29
N ASP A 120 21.21 -12.67 -3.59
CA ASP A 120 22.05 -12.03 -2.56
C ASP A 120 21.47 -10.71 -2.06
N THR A 121 20.47 -10.15 -2.75
CA THR A 121 19.75 -8.95 -2.31
C THR A 121 18.75 -9.32 -1.20
N LYS A 122 19.14 -9.13 0.06
CA LYS A 122 18.29 -9.45 1.22
C LYS A 122 18.57 -8.61 2.46
N PHE A 123 17.53 -8.37 3.25
CA PHE A 123 17.63 -7.93 4.64
C PHE A 123 16.80 -8.85 5.54
N GLY A 124 17.50 -9.69 6.33
CA GLY A 124 16.86 -10.77 7.10
C GLY A 124 16.28 -11.86 6.21
N GLU A 125 15.31 -12.62 6.75
CA GLU A 125 14.55 -13.60 5.98
C GLU A 125 13.52 -12.90 5.08
N CYS A 126 13.53 -13.20 3.78
CA CYS A 126 12.60 -12.68 2.79
C CYS A 126 12.51 -13.65 1.60
N LEU A 127 11.57 -13.42 0.67
CA LEU A 127 11.40 -14.24 -0.53
C LEU A 127 12.01 -13.54 -1.75
N SER A 128 13.19 -13.96 -2.19
CA SER A 128 13.77 -13.53 -3.48
C SER A 128 12.85 -13.91 -4.63
N LEU A 129 13.01 -13.28 -5.80
CA LEU A 129 12.16 -13.61 -6.95
C LEU A 129 12.20 -15.10 -7.32
N ASP A 130 13.36 -15.77 -7.14
CA ASP A 130 13.47 -17.22 -7.30
C ASP A 130 12.57 -17.99 -6.34
N LYS A 131 12.55 -17.60 -5.05
CA LYS A 131 11.67 -18.24 -4.07
C LYS A 131 10.19 -18.00 -4.36
N GLN A 132 9.86 -16.81 -4.86
CA GLN A 132 8.49 -16.49 -5.29
C GLN A 132 8.07 -17.37 -6.48
N ILE A 133 8.98 -17.62 -7.43
CA ILE A 133 8.75 -18.51 -8.58
C ILE A 133 8.65 -19.98 -8.13
N GLU A 134 9.41 -20.41 -7.13
CA GLU A 134 9.29 -21.74 -6.54
C GLU A 134 7.88 -21.98 -5.95
N TYR A 135 7.33 -20.97 -5.25
CA TYR A 135 5.96 -21.03 -4.72
C TYR A 135 4.90 -21.00 -5.82
N PHE A 136 5.11 -20.22 -6.89
CA PHE A 136 4.24 -20.28 -8.05
C PHE A 136 4.31 -21.64 -8.75
N THR A 137 5.50 -22.22 -8.89
CA THR A 137 5.70 -23.58 -9.43
C THR A 137 4.91 -24.59 -8.61
N SER A 138 4.99 -24.51 -7.28
CA SER A 138 4.20 -25.36 -6.38
C SER A 138 2.69 -25.15 -6.56
N THR A 139 2.25 -23.91 -6.73
CA THR A 139 0.85 -23.58 -6.99
C THR A 139 0.34 -24.25 -8.27
N VAL A 140 1.12 -24.15 -9.36
CA VAL A 140 0.78 -24.72 -10.68
C VAL A 140 0.84 -26.24 -10.68
N MET A 141 1.84 -26.84 -10.02
CA MET A 141 2.13 -28.27 -10.11
C MET A 141 1.42 -29.11 -9.05
N LYS A 142 1.08 -28.52 -7.89
CA LYS A 142 0.55 -29.27 -6.73
C LYS A 142 -0.83 -28.80 -6.29
N ASP A 143 -1.10 -27.49 -6.33
CA ASP A 143 -2.33 -26.94 -5.73
C ASP A 143 -3.48 -26.87 -6.75
N LEU A 144 -3.31 -26.15 -7.84
CA LEU A 144 -4.36 -25.98 -8.85
C LEU A 144 -4.81 -27.29 -9.50
N PRO A 145 -3.96 -28.31 -9.76
CA PRO A 145 -4.42 -29.59 -10.30
C PRO A 145 -5.44 -30.32 -9.41
N LYS A 146 -5.52 -30.01 -8.11
CA LYS A 146 -6.54 -30.56 -7.21
C LYS A 146 -7.91 -29.92 -7.39
N HIS A 147 -7.96 -28.72 -7.97
CA HIS A 147 -9.21 -28.02 -8.28
C HIS A 147 -9.67 -28.23 -9.73
N PHE A 148 -8.72 -28.24 -10.67
CA PHE A 148 -9.02 -28.40 -12.09
C PHE A 148 -8.94 -29.87 -12.49
N GLU A 149 -10.10 -30.50 -12.68
CA GLU A 149 -10.24 -31.90 -13.12
C GLU A 149 -9.64 -32.18 -14.51
N ASN A 150 -9.40 -31.14 -15.32
CA ASN A 150 -8.88 -31.25 -16.68
C ASN A 150 -7.65 -30.36 -16.88
N LYS A 151 -6.55 -30.95 -17.38
CA LYS A 151 -5.30 -30.27 -17.74
C LYS A 151 -5.50 -29.11 -18.73
N ASP A 152 -6.41 -29.24 -19.69
CA ASP A 152 -6.70 -28.17 -20.66
C ASP A 152 -7.39 -26.98 -20.00
N LYS A 153 -8.30 -27.23 -19.04
CA LYS A 153 -8.92 -26.16 -18.24
C LYS A 153 -7.87 -25.45 -17.39
N LEU A 154 -6.95 -26.18 -16.78
CA LEU A 154 -5.84 -25.61 -16.02
C LEU A 154 -4.93 -24.75 -16.92
N LYS A 155 -4.50 -25.28 -18.07
CA LYS A 155 -3.67 -24.55 -19.05
C LYS A 155 -4.38 -23.29 -19.55
N HIS A 156 -5.69 -23.37 -19.81
CA HIS A 156 -6.49 -22.22 -20.18
C HIS A 156 -6.56 -21.18 -19.03
N HIS A 157 -6.79 -21.63 -17.80
CA HIS A 157 -6.83 -20.78 -16.62
C HIS A 157 -5.52 -19.99 -16.45
N ILE A 158 -4.38 -20.68 -16.46
CA ILE A 158 -3.05 -20.08 -16.32
C ILE A 158 -2.77 -19.11 -17.48
N SER A 159 -2.95 -19.55 -18.74
CA SER A 159 -2.65 -18.69 -19.90
C SER A 159 -3.54 -17.45 -20.02
N LYS A 160 -4.76 -17.46 -19.46
CA LYS A 160 -5.67 -16.31 -19.48
C LYS A 160 -5.51 -15.36 -18.29
N SER A 161 -4.79 -15.77 -17.25
CA SER A 161 -4.52 -15.00 -16.03
C SER A 161 -3.43 -13.95 -16.22
N ILE A 162 -3.36 -13.00 -15.29
CA ILE A 162 -2.38 -11.90 -15.28
C ILE A 162 -1.28 -12.17 -14.24
N TYR A 163 -0.05 -11.84 -14.62
CA TYR A 163 1.16 -11.98 -13.82
C TYR A 163 1.76 -10.59 -13.60
N LEU A 164 1.55 -10.04 -12.40
CA LEU A 164 2.09 -8.74 -12.01
C LEU A 164 3.46 -8.95 -11.36
N ILE A 165 4.50 -8.36 -11.93
CA ILE A 165 5.88 -8.45 -11.47
C ILE A 165 6.42 -7.03 -11.32
N VAL A 166 6.53 -6.51 -10.10
CA VAL A 166 7.18 -5.21 -9.86
C VAL A 166 8.21 -5.37 -8.75
N ILE A 167 9.48 -5.28 -9.13
CA ILE A 167 10.61 -5.58 -8.25
C ILE A 167 11.89 -4.91 -8.79
N GLY A 168 12.91 -4.75 -7.95
CA GLY A 168 14.22 -4.20 -8.32
C GLY A 168 14.68 -3.07 -7.40
N SER A 169 13.76 -2.46 -6.65
CA SER A 169 14.06 -1.37 -5.71
C SER A 169 15.09 -1.77 -4.66
N ASN A 170 14.99 -3.01 -4.16
CA ASN A 170 15.90 -3.55 -3.16
C ASN A 170 17.26 -3.94 -3.76
N ASP A 171 17.33 -4.36 -5.03
CA ASP A 171 18.62 -4.68 -5.67
C ASP A 171 19.49 -3.43 -5.77
N TYR A 172 18.88 -2.27 -5.99
CA TYR A 172 19.60 -1.01 -5.88
C TYR A 172 19.97 -0.68 -4.41
N SER A 173 18.99 -0.72 -3.50
CA SER A 173 19.15 -0.24 -2.12
C SER A 173 20.06 -1.10 -1.23
N LEU A 174 19.97 -2.42 -1.38
CA LEU A 174 20.61 -3.41 -0.51
C LEU A 174 21.81 -4.11 -1.18
N ASN A 175 22.02 -3.91 -2.49
CA ASN A 175 23.12 -4.52 -3.21
C ASN A 175 23.96 -3.47 -3.95
N TYR A 176 23.43 -2.81 -4.97
CA TYR A 176 24.19 -1.85 -5.78
C TYR A 176 24.82 -0.74 -4.94
N PHE A 177 24.04 -0.01 -4.14
CA PHE A 177 24.55 1.13 -3.36
C PHE A 177 25.42 0.72 -2.15
N GLN A 178 25.49 -0.56 -1.82
CA GLN A 178 26.40 -1.06 -0.77
C GLN A 178 27.82 -1.28 -1.29
N HIS A 179 27.96 -1.52 -2.60
CA HIS A 179 29.24 -1.86 -3.23
C HIS A 179 29.68 -0.81 -4.25
N GLU A 180 28.76 -0.34 -5.09
CA GLU A 180 28.99 0.58 -6.22
C GLU A 180 30.12 0.14 -7.18
N ASN A 181 30.31 -1.17 -7.34
CA ASN A 181 31.41 -1.74 -8.14
C ASN A 181 31.16 -1.76 -9.66
N MET A 182 30.01 -1.29 -10.13
CA MET A 182 29.62 -1.29 -11.55
C MET A 182 29.08 0.07 -11.95
N GLU A 183 29.25 0.42 -13.23
CA GLU A 183 28.57 1.59 -13.79
C GLU A 183 27.04 1.38 -13.75
N PRO A 184 26.24 2.44 -13.52
CA PRO A 184 24.79 2.32 -13.41
C PRO A 184 24.11 1.60 -14.58
N GLU A 185 24.65 1.79 -15.78
CA GLU A 185 24.13 1.19 -17.01
C GLU A 185 24.37 -0.31 -17.05
N GLU A 186 25.56 -0.76 -16.64
CA GLU A 186 25.96 -2.16 -16.60
C GLU A 186 25.14 -2.92 -15.56
N PHE A 187 24.96 -2.32 -14.37
CA PHE A 187 24.13 -2.92 -13.33
C PHE A 187 22.66 -3.05 -13.76
N ALA A 188 22.13 -2.04 -14.46
CA ALA A 188 20.77 -2.10 -15.00
C ALA A 188 20.61 -3.19 -16.07
N ASP A 189 21.59 -3.36 -16.95
CA ASP A 189 21.58 -4.43 -17.96
C ASP A 189 21.60 -5.80 -17.28
N TYR A 190 22.52 -6.01 -16.34
CA TYR A 190 22.60 -7.24 -15.55
C TYR A 190 21.28 -7.56 -14.84
N LEU A 191 20.70 -6.59 -14.14
CA LEU A 191 19.46 -6.78 -13.39
C LEU A 191 18.27 -7.10 -14.31
N LEU A 192 18.20 -6.47 -15.48
CA LEU A 192 17.15 -6.71 -16.47
C LEU A 192 17.32 -8.06 -17.19
N GLU A 193 18.55 -8.52 -17.39
CA GLU A 193 18.83 -9.87 -17.92
C GLU A 193 18.38 -10.94 -16.93
N GLU A 194 18.67 -10.78 -15.64
CA GLU A 194 18.19 -11.67 -14.59
C GLU A 194 16.65 -11.66 -14.52
N LEU A 195 16.02 -10.48 -14.51
CA LEU A 195 14.55 -10.37 -14.54
C LEU A 195 13.94 -11.06 -15.77
N ALA A 196 14.53 -10.86 -16.95
CA ALA A 196 14.09 -11.50 -18.18
C ALA A 196 14.21 -13.03 -18.11
N SER A 197 15.28 -13.55 -17.51
CA SER A 197 15.45 -14.98 -17.23
C SER A 197 14.33 -15.51 -16.32
N LYS A 198 14.05 -14.81 -15.21
CA LYS A 198 12.98 -15.17 -14.27
C LYS A 198 11.59 -15.18 -14.94
N ILE A 199 11.31 -14.20 -15.80
CA ILE A 199 10.06 -14.14 -16.59
C ILE A 199 9.92 -15.35 -17.52
N LYS A 200 11.01 -15.81 -18.16
CA LYS A 200 10.99 -17.02 -19.00
C LYS A 200 10.58 -18.25 -18.20
N THR A 201 11.10 -18.41 -16.99
CA THR A 201 10.67 -19.50 -16.09
C THR A 201 9.17 -19.45 -15.78
N ILE A 202 8.63 -18.26 -15.52
CA ILE A 202 7.18 -18.10 -15.28
C ILE A 202 6.37 -18.41 -16.56
N TYR A 203 6.88 -18.01 -17.73
CA TYR A 203 6.29 -18.34 -19.03
C TYR A 203 6.28 -19.84 -19.31
N ASP A 204 7.35 -20.57 -18.96
CA ASP A 204 7.46 -22.01 -19.13
C ASP A 204 6.46 -22.78 -18.26
N LEU A 205 6.04 -22.19 -17.13
CA LEU A 205 4.94 -22.68 -16.29
C LEU A 205 3.54 -22.39 -16.87
N GLY A 206 3.44 -21.76 -18.04
CA GLY A 206 2.20 -21.54 -18.79
C GLY A 206 1.67 -20.11 -18.76
N ALA A 207 2.34 -19.19 -18.06
CA ALA A 207 1.95 -17.78 -18.01
C ALA A 207 2.06 -17.11 -19.38
N ARG A 208 1.10 -16.25 -19.73
CA ARG A 208 1.10 -15.55 -21.03
C ARG A 208 0.86 -14.04 -20.96
N LYS A 209 0.28 -13.49 -19.89
CA LYS A 209 -0.04 -12.05 -19.80
C LYS A 209 0.69 -11.39 -18.65
N PHE A 210 1.73 -10.63 -18.96
CA PHE A 210 2.63 -10.08 -17.96
C PHE A 210 2.45 -8.57 -17.83
N VAL A 211 2.46 -8.08 -16.58
CA VAL A 211 2.56 -6.67 -16.24
C VAL A 211 3.86 -6.50 -15.45
N VAL A 212 4.85 -5.82 -16.02
CA VAL A 212 6.22 -5.82 -15.50
C VAL A 212 6.68 -4.40 -15.17
N GLY A 213 7.19 -4.17 -13.97
CA GLY A 213 7.80 -2.91 -13.55
C GLY A 213 9.12 -3.12 -12.83
N THR A 214 9.97 -2.11 -12.87
CA THR A 214 11.26 -2.08 -12.16
C THR A 214 11.24 -1.04 -11.04
N ALA A 215 12.42 -0.75 -10.48
CA ALA A 215 12.62 0.22 -9.41
C ALA A 215 11.98 1.59 -9.72
N ASN A 216 11.47 2.24 -8.66
CA ASN A 216 10.91 3.59 -8.73
C ASN A 216 11.99 4.65 -8.45
N GLN A 217 11.59 5.91 -8.22
CA GLN A 217 12.51 6.98 -7.84
C GLN A 217 13.00 6.81 -6.40
N LEU A 218 14.00 5.94 -6.18
CA LEU A 218 14.53 5.63 -4.85
C LEU A 218 15.09 6.86 -4.12
N GLY A 219 15.67 7.80 -4.86
CA GLY A 219 16.14 9.07 -4.32
C GLY A 219 15.00 9.91 -3.73
N CYS A 220 13.76 9.69 -4.16
CA CYS A 220 12.56 10.36 -3.65
C CYS A 220 11.90 9.64 -2.47
N SER A 221 12.52 8.60 -1.91
CA SER A 221 12.07 8.03 -0.65
C SER A 221 12.19 9.05 0.50
N PRO A 222 11.38 8.95 1.57
CA PRO A 222 11.38 9.95 2.65
C PRO A 222 12.75 10.18 3.31
N SER A 223 13.61 9.16 3.36
CA SER A 223 14.96 9.24 3.93
C SER A 223 15.98 9.90 3.00
N GLN A 224 15.68 10.07 1.71
CA GLN A 224 16.61 10.51 0.68
C GLN A 224 16.31 11.92 0.16
N PHE A 225 15.22 12.56 0.59
CA PHE A 225 14.85 13.94 0.26
C PHE A 225 14.91 14.29 -1.24
N CYS A 226 14.51 13.36 -2.11
CA CYS A 226 14.57 13.52 -3.57
C CYS A 226 16.00 13.70 -4.13
N ASN A 227 16.96 12.90 -3.67
CA ASN A 227 18.32 12.88 -4.19
C ASN A 227 18.37 12.46 -5.67
N GLU A 228 18.63 13.43 -6.55
CA GLU A 228 18.66 13.19 -8.00
C GLU A 228 19.88 12.38 -8.46
N THR A 229 20.97 12.32 -7.68
CA THR A 229 22.11 11.45 -7.99
C THR A 229 21.70 9.98 -7.89
N ILE A 230 20.96 9.61 -6.82
CA ILE A 230 20.40 8.26 -6.68
C ILE A 230 19.43 7.96 -7.83
N ASN A 231 18.54 8.91 -8.15
CA ASN A 231 17.59 8.73 -9.24
C ASN A 231 18.28 8.52 -10.59
N ARG A 232 19.36 9.25 -10.89
CA ARG A 232 20.15 9.07 -12.13
C ARG A 232 20.76 7.68 -12.22
N LYS A 233 21.26 7.12 -11.11
CA LYS A 233 21.83 5.76 -11.08
C LYS A 233 20.77 4.67 -11.25
N VAL A 234 19.52 4.91 -10.83
CA VAL A 234 18.41 3.93 -10.95
C VAL A 234 17.69 4.00 -12.29
N LYS A 235 17.60 5.20 -12.88
CA LYS A 235 16.84 5.50 -14.11
C LYS A 235 17.11 4.54 -15.28
N PRO A 236 18.36 4.08 -15.52
CA PRO A 236 18.65 3.09 -16.57
C PRO A 236 17.74 1.86 -16.58
N SER A 237 17.44 1.29 -15.41
CA SER A 237 16.56 0.12 -15.32
C SER A 237 15.14 0.41 -15.80
N SER A 238 14.65 1.65 -15.63
CA SER A 238 13.34 2.07 -16.10
C SER A 238 13.35 2.40 -17.59
N ASP A 239 14.41 3.04 -18.08
CA ASP A 239 14.54 3.46 -19.49
C ASP A 239 14.71 2.26 -20.43
N LYS A 240 15.44 1.23 -19.99
CA LYS A 240 15.75 0.04 -20.78
C LYS A 240 14.65 -1.03 -20.74
N LEU A 241 13.79 -1.03 -19.71
CA LEU A 241 12.74 -2.04 -19.54
C LEU A 241 11.82 -2.20 -20.77
N PRO A 242 11.31 -1.14 -21.42
CA PRO A 242 10.46 -1.30 -22.61
C PRO A 242 11.14 -2.08 -23.75
N VAL A 243 12.45 -1.88 -23.95
CA VAL A 243 13.24 -2.59 -24.98
C VAL A 243 13.35 -4.08 -24.64
N VAL A 244 13.66 -4.41 -23.39
CA VAL A 244 13.74 -5.80 -22.91
C VAL A 244 12.39 -6.50 -23.03
N ILE A 245 11.30 -5.81 -22.66
CA ILE A 245 9.94 -6.33 -22.80
C ILE A 245 9.58 -6.57 -24.27
N GLN A 246 9.95 -5.67 -25.18
CA GLN A 246 9.72 -5.88 -26.61
C GLN A 246 10.49 -7.09 -27.14
N LYS A 247 11.73 -7.31 -26.67
CA LYS A 247 12.53 -8.50 -27.00
C LYS A 247 11.87 -9.79 -26.47
N LEU A 248 11.41 -9.78 -25.22
CA LEU A 248 10.69 -10.91 -24.62
C LEU A 248 9.40 -11.24 -25.39
N GLN A 249 8.60 -10.23 -25.77
CA GLN A 249 7.36 -10.46 -26.52
C GLN A 249 7.62 -11.10 -27.89
N LYS A 250 8.74 -10.78 -28.56
CA LYS A 250 9.14 -11.44 -29.81
C LYS A 250 9.62 -12.88 -29.59
N GLN A 251 10.29 -13.16 -28.48
CA GLN A 251 10.84 -14.49 -28.16
C GLN A 251 9.77 -15.45 -27.61
N LEU A 252 8.77 -14.94 -26.90
CA LEU A 252 7.81 -15.73 -26.13
C LEU A 252 6.47 -15.77 -26.85
N SER A 253 6.28 -16.77 -27.71
CA SER A 253 5.11 -16.90 -28.58
C SER A 253 3.78 -16.94 -27.81
N GLY A 254 2.80 -16.17 -28.28
CA GLY A 254 1.47 -16.09 -27.66
C GLY A 254 1.44 -15.39 -26.30
N SER A 255 2.53 -14.72 -25.91
CA SER A 255 2.56 -13.85 -24.74
C SER A 255 2.13 -12.42 -25.07
N SER A 256 1.78 -11.66 -24.03
CA SER A 256 1.51 -10.23 -24.11
C SER A 256 2.10 -9.56 -22.89
N PHE A 257 2.73 -8.42 -23.09
CA PHE A 257 3.38 -7.66 -22.04
C PHE A 257 2.83 -6.23 -21.95
N VAL A 258 2.73 -5.74 -20.73
CA VAL A 258 2.55 -4.33 -20.39
C VAL A 258 3.68 -3.96 -19.43
N TYR A 259 4.40 -2.88 -19.69
CA TYR A 259 5.37 -2.37 -18.73
C TYR A 259 4.75 -1.29 -17.84
N VAL A 260 5.21 -1.21 -16.59
CA VAL A 260 4.82 -0.20 -15.61
C VAL A 260 5.95 0.82 -15.54
N ASP A 261 5.66 2.04 -15.98
CA ASP A 261 6.56 3.19 -15.88
C ASP A 261 6.56 3.79 -14.46
N SER A 262 7.03 2.99 -13.49
CA SER A 262 7.05 3.34 -12.06
C SER A 262 7.83 4.64 -11.82
N PHE A 263 9.00 4.78 -12.45
CA PHE A 263 9.88 5.93 -12.25
C PHE A 263 9.19 7.24 -12.65
N ASN A 264 8.67 7.33 -13.88
CA ASN A 264 8.04 8.59 -14.31
C ASN A 264 6.65 8.78 -13.72
N PHE A 265 5.96 7.72 -13.29
CA PHE A 265 4.70 7.87 -12.55
C PHE A 265 4.88 8.71 -11.28
N PHE A 266 5.86 8.37 -10.43
CA PHE A 266 6.15 9.15 -9.23
C PHE A 266 6.70 10.54 -9.57
N ASN A 267 7.51 10.67 -10.63
CA ASN A 267 7.99 11.97 -11.08
C ASN A 267 6.84 12.91 -11.49
N ARG A 268 5.83 12.40 -12.22
CA ARG A 268 4.64 13.17 -12.62
C ARG A 268 3.82 13.62 -11.41
N ILE A 269 3.63 12.75 -10.42
CA ILE A 269 2.91 13.11 -9.18
C ILE A 269 3.64 14.23 -8.45
N ARG A 270 4.96 14.10 -8.28
CA ARG A 270 5.81 15.09 -7.62
C ARG A 270 5.78 16.45 -8.32
N ASN A 271 5.79 16.47 -9.65
CA ASN A 271 5.88 17.71 -10.43
C ASN A 271 4.52 18.38 -10.69
N ALA A 272 3.42 17.67 -10.47
CA ALA A 272 2.07 18.21 -10.62
C ALA A 272 1.16 17.82 -9.45
N PRO A 273 1.55 18.08 -8.19
CA PRO A 273 0.83 17.57 -7.02
C PRO A 273 -0.62 18.05 -7.04
N LYS A 274 -0.89 19.31 -7.41
CA LYS A 274 -2.26 19.86 -7.54
C LYS A 274 -3.16 19.10 -8.52
N LYS A 275 -2.60 18.54 -9.59
CA LYS A 275 -3.35 17.70 -10.57
C LYS A 275 -3.81 16.39 -9.93
N TYR A 276 -3.01 15.86 -9.00
CA TYR A 276 -3.25 14.60 -8.32
C TYR A 276 -3.81 14.78 -6.89
N ALA A 277 -3.85 16.01 -6.36
CA ALA A 277 -4.17 16.37 -4.97
C ALA A 277 -5.58 16.98 -4.78
N TYR A 278 -6.57 16.60 -5.59
CA TYR A 278 -7.95 16.96 -5.31
C TYR A 278 -8.46 16.28 -4.02
N GLN A 279 -8.30 16.97 -2.87
CA GLN A 279 -9.18 17.12 -1.68
C GLN A 279 -8.37 17.35 -0.38
N ALA A 280 -8.13 18.62 0.02
CA ALA A 280 -7.81 18.98 1.41
C ALA A 280 -7.94 20.50 1.74
N PHE A 281 -9.07 20.86 2.37
CA PHE A 281 -9.30 21.94 3.38
C PHE A 281 -9.38 23.44 3.01
N TYR A 282 -10.46 24.07 3.51
CA TYR A 282 -10.82 25.51 3.51
C TYR A 282 -11.48 26.15 2.30
N ALA A 283 -12.27 25.36 1.56
CA ALA A 283 -13.43 25.91 0.88
C ALA A 283 -14.66 25.34 1.57
N LYS A 284 -15.77 26.09 1.55
CA LYS A 284 -17.11 25.48 1.60
C LYS A 284 -17.03 24.19 0.79
N VAL A 285 -17.28 23.02 1.38
CA VAL A 285 -17.20 21.76 0.63
C VAL A 285 -18.34 21.80 -0.39
N ASN A 286 -18.00 22.31 -1.57
CA ASN A 286 -18.73 22.28 -2.82
C ASN A 286 -20.18 22.75 -2.79
N GLY A 287 -20.54 23.82 -2.05
CA GLY A 287 -21.88 24.41 -2.14
C GLY A 287 -23.05 23.42 -1.94
N ALA A 288 -22.77 22.23 -1.42
CA ALA A 288 -23.72 21.13 -1.29
C ALA A 288 -24.41 21.25 0.07
N LYS A 289 -25.70 20.90 0.11
CA LYS A 289 -26.47 20.88 1.34
C LYS A 289 -25.92 19.77 2.24
N SER A 290 -25.48 20.13 3.46
CA SER A 290 -25.03 19.14 4.45
C SER A 290 -26.18 18.21 4.84
N HIS A 291 -25.87 16.95 5.11
CA HIS A 291 -26.84 15.94 5.55
C HIS A 291 -27.12 16.00 7.07
N VAL A 292 -26.35 16.79 7.82
CA VAL A 292 -26.52 16.99 9.25
C VAL A 292 -26.35 18.48 9.59
N PRO A 293 -27.10 19.03 10.56
CA PRO A 293 -27.15 20.48 10.76
C PRO A 293 -25.90 21.06 11.44
N ALA A 294 -25.20 20.27 12.26
CA ALA A 294 -24.03 20.74 13.01
C ALA A 294 -23.10 19.59 13.46
N LEU A 295 -21.85 19.93 13.76
CA LEU A 295 -20.87 19.03 14.38
C LEU A 295 -20.29 19.66 15.67
N TYR A 296 -20.66 19.11 16.82
CA TYR A 296 -20.09 19.47 18.11
C TYR A 296 -19.01 18.47 18.52
N VAL A 297 -17.83 18.98 18.87
CA VAL A 297 -16.65 18.15 19.08
C VAL A 297 -16.24 18.24 20.54
N PHE A 298 -16.12 17.10 21.19
CA PHE A 298 -15.62 16.96 22.57
C PHE A 298 -14.48 15.96 22.56
N GLY A 299 -13.47 16.16 23.41
CA GLY A 299 -12.34 15.24 23.50
C GLY A 299 -11.06 15.88 24.04
N ASP A 300 -9.96 15.15 23.88
CA ASP A 300 -8.65 15.54 24.37
C ASP A 300 -7.84 16.37 23.33
N SER A 301 -6.53 16.48 23.55
CA SER A 301 -5.60 17.21 22.67
C SER A 301 -5.65 16.77 21.20
N GLY A 302 -6.00 15.51 20.90
CA GLY A 302 -6.07 15.02 19.51
C GLY A 302 -7.23 15.61 18.71
N LEU A 303 -8.22 16.19 19.39
CA LEU A 303 -9.38 16.85 18.79
C LEU A 303 -9.37 18.37 19.00
N ASP A 304 -8.46 18.89 19.83
CA ASP A 304 -8.40 20.31 20.19
C ASP A 304 -8.08 21.19 18.98
N ALA A 305 -9.01 22.10 18.68
CA ALA A 305 -8.89 23.09 17.61
C ALA A 305 -8.19 24.40 18.03
N GLY A 306 -7.71 24.49 19.28
CA GLY A 306 -7.01 25.64 19.85
C GLY A 306 -7.56 26.17 21.18
N ASN A 307 -8.45 25.43 21.85
CA ASN A 307 -8.99 25.79 23.16
C ASN A 307 -7.90 25.91 24.23
N ASN A 308 -6.90 25.02 24.22
CA ASN A 308 -5.82 25.02 25.21
C ASN A 308 -5.01 26.31 25.29
N ASN A 309 -4.90 27.04 24.19
CA ASN A 309 -4.17 28.31 24.16
C ASN A 309 -4.78 29.37 25.11
N ASN A 310 -6.10 29.27 25.33
CA ASN A 310 -6.91 30.19 26.13
C ASN A 310 -7.15 29.67 27.58
N LEU A 311 -6.57 28.54 27.95
CA LEU A 311 -6.61 27.98 29.30
C LEU A 311 -5.33 28.31 30.09
N LYS A 312 -5.42 28.36 31.42
CA LYS A 312 -4.26 28.47 32.32
C LYS A 312 -3.57 27.11 32.47
N THR A 313 -2.83 26.71 31.44
CA THR A 313 -2.14 25.41 31.33
C THR A 313 -0.76 25.56 30.68
N LEU A 314 0.16 24.64 30.98
CA LEU A 314 1.48 24.54 30.34
C LEU A 314 1.42 23.82 28.99
N ALA A 315 0.40 22.99 28.77
CA ALA A 315 0.15 22.38 27.48
C ALA A 315 -0.54 23.44 26.60
N LYS A 316 0.24 24.27 25.91
CA LYS A 316 -0.25 25.16 24.85
C LYS A 316 0.39 24.78 23.52
N ALA A 317 -0.35 24.97 22.44
CA ALA A 317 0.07 24.64 21.09
C ALA A 317 0.04 25.92 20.22
N ASN A 318 0.47 27.04 20.79
CA ASN A 318 0.46 28.38 20.20
C ASN A 318 1.80 28.79 19.56
N VAL A 319 2.68 27.83 19.30
CA VAL A 319 3.99 28.03 18.67
C VAL A 319 4.17 27.07 17.50
N ALA A 320 5.11 27.34 16.62
CA ALA A 320 5.47 26.39 15.56
C ALA A 320 5.87 25.02 16.15
N PRO A 321 5.51 23.89 15.53
CA PRO A 321 4.78 23.78 14.25
C PRO A 321 3.25 23.75 14.40
N TYR A 322 2.69 23.85 15.60
CA TYR A 322 1.29 23.52 15.88
C TYR A 322 0.25 24.35 15.10
N GLY A 323 -0.33 23.76 14.06
CA GLY A 323 -1.36 24.35 13.20
C GLY A 323 -0.85 25.17 12.02
N ILE A 324 0.46 25.18 11.73
CA ILE A 324 1.02 25.98 10.63
C ILE A 324 0.54 25.48 9.27
N ASP A 325 0.50 24.19 9.01
CA ASP A 325 -0.06 23.62 7.76
C ASP A 325 -1.60 23.75 7.67
N PHE A 326 -2.24 24.23 8.74
CA PHE A 326 -3.67 24.48 8.76
C PHE A 326 -4.02 25.85 8.22
N ASN A 327 -3.29 26.89 8.62
CA ASN A 327 -3.57 28.28 8.22
C ASN A 327 -2.33 29.21 8.17
N ASN A 328 -1.13 28.66 7.97
CA ASN A 328 0.17 29.34 7.94
C ASN A 328 0.56 30.13 9.20
N ILE A 329 -0.16 29.95 10.31
CA ILE A 329 0.15 30.49 11.64
C ILE A 329 -0.15 29.43 12.70
N PRO A 330 0.49 29.45 13.88
CA PRO A 330 0.14 28.54 14.96
C PRO A 330 -1.33 28.73 15.38
N THR A 331 -2.10 27.64 15.40
CA THR A 331 -3.56 27.71 15.66
C THR A 331 -3.99 27.11 17.00
N GLY A 332 -3.08 26.50 17.77
CA GLY A 332 -3.46 25.82 19.01
C GLY A 332 -3.84 24.36 18.85
N ARG A 333 -3.76 23.84 17.64
CA ARG A 333 -3.97 22.42 17.34
C ARG A 333 -2.74 21.64 17.75
N TYR A 334 -2.89 20.51 18.45
CA TYR A 334 -1.77 19.61 18.77
C TYR A 334 -1.27 18.80 17.56
N THR A 335 -1.49 19.33 16.36
CA THR A 335 -0.99 18.82 15.09
C THR A 335 -0.49 20.01 14.27
N ASN A 336 0.43 19.79 13.33
CA ASN A 336 0.84 20.86 12.41
C ASN A 336 -0.28 21.25 11.43
N GLY A 337 -1.38 20.48 11.35
CA GLY A 337 -2.42 20.70 10.35
C GLY A 337 -3.82 20.54 10.92
N LYS A 338 -4.61 19.69 10.28
CA LYS A 338 -5.98 19.40 10.67
C LYS A 338 -6.03 18.43 11.85
N THR A 339 -7.06 18.55 12.67
CA THR A 339 -7.42 17.54 13.66
C THR A 339 -8.43 16.57 13.06
N PHE A 340 -8.62 15.44 13.73
CA PHE A 340 -9.58 14.42 13.31
C PHE A 340 -11.01 14.98 13.17
N ALA A 341 -11.39 15.94 14.02
CA ALA A 341 -12.65 16.66 13.92
C ALA A 341 -12.81 17.42 12.59
N ASP A 342 -11.74 18.00 12.06
CA ASP A 342 -11.81 18.76 10.82
C ASP A 342 -12.05 17.82 9.63
N PHE A 343 -11.51 16.59 9.67
CA PHE A 343 -11.79 15.57 8.65
C PHE A 343 -13.25 15.09 8.69
N ILE A 344 -13.85 14.98 9.88
CA ILE A 344 -15.28 14.68 10.01
C ILE A 344 -16.11 15.83 9.40
N ALA A 345 -15.79 17.08 9.73
CA ALA A 345 -16.46 18.24 9.16
C ALA A 345 -16.35 18.29 7.62
N ILE A 346 -15.19 17.95 7.03
CA ILE A 346 -15.07 17.80 5.56
C ILE A 346 -16.08 16.78 5.02
N LYS A 347 -16.16 15.60 5.63
CA LYS A 347 -17.05 14.54 5.16
C LYS A 347 -18.52 14.90 5.27
N LEU A 348 -18.88 15.66 6.29
CA LEU A 348 -20.25 16.13 6.50
C LEU A 348 -20.57 17.39 5.67
N SER A 349 -19.62 17.89 4.87
CA SER A 349 -19.74 19.17 4.17
C SER A 349 -20.09 20.32 5.12
N LEU A 350 -19.56 20.27 6.33
CA LEU A 350 -19.69 21.31 7.35
C LEU A 350 -18.42 22.17 7.39
N PRO A 351 -18.53 23.46 7.79
CA PRO A 351 -17.38 24.24 8.19
C PRO A 351 -16.62 23.56 9.35
N PHE A 352 -15.31 23.82 9.49
CA PHE A 352 -14.57 23.31 10.65
C PHE A 352 -15.05 23.98 11.92
N SER A 353 -15.32 23.18 12.94
CA SER A 353 -15.81 23.65 14.22
C SER A 353 -14.72 24.48 14.93
N PRO A 354 -14.94 25.79 15.19
CA PRO A 354 -13.94 26.64 15.85
C PRO A 354 -13.77 26.28 17.33
N PRO A 355 -12.63 26.61 17.96
CA PRO A 355 -12.43 26.39 19.39
C PRO A 355 -13.35 27.30 20.22
N TYR A 356 -14.19 26.73 21.09
CA TYR A 356 -15.15 27.46 21.93
C TYR A 356 -14.51 28.61 22.72
N LEU A 357 -13.35 28.39 23.33
CA LEU A 357 -12.64 29.39 24.14
C LEU A 357 -11.92 30.45 23.30
N GLY A 358 -11.72 30.21 22.00
CA GLY A 358 -11.11 31.15 21.06
C GLY A 358 -12.10 32.07 20.34
N VAL A 359 -13.41 31.87 20.53
CA VAL A 359 -14.47 32.72 19.95
C VAL A 359 -14.92 33.75 20.99
N PRO A 360 -14.96 35.07 20.66
CA PRO A 360 -15.49 36.11 21.55
C PRO A 360 -16.92 35.81 21.99
N GLU A 361 -17.29 36.16 23.22
CA GLU A 361 -18.55 35.75 23.86
C GLU A 361 -19.80 36.08 23.02
N PHE A 362 -19.85 37.29 22.43
CA PHE A 362 -20.93 37.70 21.53
C PHE A 362 -20.98 36.87 20.22
N GLY A 363 -19.84 36.36 19.76
CA GLY A 363 -19.72 35.51 18.57
C GLY A 363 -20.08 34.04 18.81
N ARG A 364 -20.16 33.59 20.06
CA ARG A 364 -20.49 32.18 20.40
C ARG A 364 -21.94 31.83 20.06
N TYR A 365 -22.84 32.80 20.14
CA TYR A 365 -24.26 32.64 19.77
C TYR A 365 -24.48 32.59 18.24
N LEU A 366 -23.48 32.96 17.44
CA LEU A 366 -23.56 32.98 15.99
C LEU A 366 -23.05 31.69 15.32
N VAL A 367 -22.53 30.73 16.10
CA VAL A 367 -22.00 29.48 15.54
C VAL A 367 -23.12 28.45 15.38
N THR A 368 -23.82 28.51 14.25
CA THR A 368 -25.00 27.67 13.97
C THR A 368 -24.69 26.28 13.41
N THR A 369 -23.42 26.00 13.04
CA THR A 369 -23.02 24.74 12.37
C THR A 369 -22.09 23.86 13.20
N GLY A 370 -21.87 24.20 14.48
CA GLY A 370 -21.11 23.37 15.43
C GLY A 370 -19.84 24.03 15.99
N VAL A 371 -19.42 23.57 17.17
CA VAL A 371 -18.34 24.15 18.00
C VAL A 371 -17.44 23.05 18.55
N ASN A 372 -16.14 23.34 18.69
CA ASN A 372 -15.16 22.44 19.27
C ASN A 372 -14.86 22.80 20.73
N TYR A 373 -15.19 21.89 21.65
CA TYR A 373 -14.95 21.97 23.10
C TYR A 373 -13.76 21.12 23.57
N ALA A 374 -13.08 20.41 22.66
CA ALA A 374 -11.97 19.54 23.00
C ALA A 374 -10.77 20.33 23.55
N SER A 375 -10.11 19.79 24.57
CA SER A 375 -8.97 20.42 25.25
C SER A 375 -8.04 19.36 25.85
N GLY A 376 -6.73 19.61 25.85
CA GLY A 376 -5.73 18.66 26.35
C GLY A 376 -5.28 18.89 27.81
N ARG A 377 -5.05 17.80 28.56
CA ARG A 377 -4.04 17.77 29.64
C ARG A 377 -3.02 16.68 29.29
N MET A 378 -1.74 17.02 29.37
CA MET A 378 -0.62 16.18 28.92
C MET A 378 -0.52 14.90 29.77
N PHE A 379 -0.49 13.72 29.14
CA PHE A 379 0.08 12.53 29.78
C PHE A 379 1.60 12.70 29.83
N VAL A 380 2.14 12.80 31.05
CA VAL A 380 3.58 12.73 31.30
C VAL A 380 4.04 11.31 31.00
N ILE A 381 4.97 11.13 30.06
CA ILE A 381 5.70 9.86 29.89
C ILE A 381 6.59 9.72 31.14
N GLY A 382 6.24 8.76 32.00
CA GLY A 382 7.05 8.42 33.17
C GLY A 382 8.43 7.92 32.75
N GLN A 383 9.47 8.50 33.37
CA GLN A 383 10.78 7.87 33.50
C GLN A 383 10.60 6.48 34.09
N ALA A 384 11.16 5.46 33.44
CA ALA A 384 11.50 4.20 34.09
C ALA A 384 13.01 4.20 34.29
N ASN A 385 13.44 4.20 35.56
CA ASN A 385 14.77 3.74 35.97
C ASN A 385 14.81 2.21 35.90
#